data_AF-A0A816PGJ8-F1
#
_entry.id   AF-A0A816PGJ8-F1
#
_cell.length_a   1.000
_cell.length_b   1.000
_cell.length_c   1.000
_cell.angle_alpha   90.00
_cell.angle_beta   90.00
_cell.angle_gamma   90.00
#
_symmetry.space_group_name_H-M   'P 1'
#
loop_
_entity.id
_entity.type
_entity.pdbx_description
1 polymer ?
#
loop_
_entity_poly.entity_id
_entity_poly.type
_entity_poly.pdbx_seq_one_letter_code
_entity_poly.pdbx_strand_id
1 'polypeptide(L)'
;MKEQDDIQSAHWNTKPLSIFTAFVWSKSENFSFALPSLDLTHDKFVVNTALKIILNHIKTVLPNVVEVNCFSDGAASQFKQHFLFRNLIQINIERKIKLSWNFFATSHGIGGGVVKRLVWSAVLAGEVCRSAEDFINLAQKKTNKIILVEITRNDIDNSKINLEDIIKTAKTVPETLKMHSVNVIDKNTIEFR
;
A
#
# COMPACT_ATOMS: atom_id res chain seq x y z
N MET A 1 -2.12 -33.54 1.19
CA MET A 1 -1.39 -33.96 -0.02
C MET A 1 -2.37 -34.08 -1.19
N LYS A 2 -2.97 -32.95 -1.62
CA LYS A 2 -3.90 -32.95 -2.76
C LYS A 2 -3.50 -31.84 -3.73
N GLU A 3 -3.19 -30.65 -3.21
CA GLU A 3 -2.73 -29.53 -4.04
C GLU A 3 -1.24 -29.60 -4.45
N GLN A 4 -0.42 -30.40 -3.76
CA GLN A 4 0.97 -30.67 -4.16
C GLN A 4 1.08 -31.64 -5.35
N ASP A 5 0.04 -32.47 -5.53
CA ASP A 5 -0.08 -33.46 -6.61
C ASP A 5 -1.08 -33.00 -7.70
N ASP A 6 -1.65 -31.79 -7.56
CA ASP A 6 -2.60 -31.29 -8.55
C ASP A 6 -1.86 -30.82 -9.82
N ILE A 7 -2.35 -31.31 -10.95
CA ILE A 7 -1.90 -31.01 -12.31
C ILE A 7 -2.02 -29.49 -12.56
N GLN A 8 -1.32 -28.96 -13.58
CA GLN A 8 -1.35 -27.54 -14.02
C GLN A 8 -2.70 -26.81 -13.86
N SER A 9 -3.84 -27.51 -14.01
CA SER A 9 -5.19 -26.99 -13.75
C SER A 9 -5.40 -26.33 -12.37
N ALA A 10 -4.75 -26.80 -11.29
CA ALA A 10 -4.84 -26.13 -9.97
C ALA A 10 -4.12 -24.77 -9.95
N HIS A 11 -3.00 -24.64 -10.67
CA HIS A 11 -2.32 -23.34 -10.86
C HIS A 11 -3.23 -22.34 -11.60
N TRP A 12 -4.16 -22.81 -12.44
CA TRP A 12 -5.13 -21.96 -13.15
C TRP A 12 -6.39 -21.62 -12.33
N ASN A 13 -6.67 -22.35 -11.25
CA ASN A 13 -7.89 -22.19 -10.43
C ASN A 13 -7.68 -21.36 -9.16
N THR A 14 -6.45 -20.98 -8.82
CA THR A 14 -6.18 -20.07 -7.70
C THR A 14 -6.46 -18.63 -8.07
N LYS A 15 -7.29 -17.95 -7.27
CA LYS A 15 -7.51 -16.51 -7.42
C LYS A 15 -6.20 -15.77 -7.13
N PRO A 16 -5.70 -14.93 -8.05
CA PRO A 16 -4.48 -14.17 -7.78
C PRO A 16 -4.71 -13.22 -6.60
N LEU A 17 -3.67 -13.05 -5.78
CA LEU A 17 -3.67 -12.15 -4.64
C LEU A 17 -2.59 -11.08 -4.86
N SER A 18 -2.98 -9.81 -4.78
CA SER A 18 -2.04 -8.71 -4.73
C SER A 18 -1.59 -8.45 -3.29
N ILE A 19 -0.39 -7.91 -3.11
CA ILE A 19 0.12 -7.53 -1.78
C ILE A 19 0.74 -6.15 -1.90
N PHE A 20 0.12 -5.16 -1.25
CA PHE A 20 0.75 -3.86 -1.05
C PHE A 20 1.68 -3.95 0.17
N THR A 21 2.92 -3.49 0.03
CA THR A 21 3.90 -3.56 1.12
C THR A 21 4.45 -2.19 1.45
N ALA A 22 4.68 -1.95 2.74
CA ALA A 22 5.36 -0.76 3.20
C ALA A 22 6.27 -1.11 4.38
N PHE A 23 7.37 -0.37 4.49
CA PHE A 23 8.21 -0.39 5.67
C PHE A 23 8.24 1.02 6.24
N VAL A 24 7.98 1.13 7.54
CA VAL A 24 7.97 2.40 8.27
C VAL A 24 9.08 2.32 9.29
N TRP A 25 9.92 3.35 9.36
CA TRP A 25 11.00 3.43 10.33
C TRP A 25 11.06 4.81 10.96
N SER A 26 11.50 4.84 12.21
CA SER A 26 11.75 6.03 13.00
C SER A 26 12.92 5.76 13.94
N LYS A 27 13.29 6.74 14.79
CA LYS A 27 14.33 6.51 15.79
C LYS A 27 13.92 5.50 16.88
N SER A 28 12.63 5.43 17.21
CA SER A 28 12.12 4.59 18.30
C SER A 28 11.51 3.29 17.81
N GLU A 29 10.88 3.31 16.64
CA GLU A 29 9.99 2.24 16.18
C GLU A 29 10.17 1.90 14.71
N ASN A 30 10.01 0.62 14.38
CA ASN A 30 10.06 0.10 13.01
C ASN A 30 8.93 -0.90 12.77
N PHE A 31 8.21 -0.76 11.66
CA PHE A 31 7.07 -1.59 11.32
C PHE A 31 7.14 -2.06 9.87
N SER A 32 6.82 -3.33 9.65
CA SER A 32 6.64 -3.89 8.31
C SER A 32 5.16 -4.16 8.08
N PHE A 33 4.63 -3.70 6.94
CA PHE A 33 3.26 -3.92 6.52
C PHE A 33 3.22 -4.83 5.30
N ALA A 34 2.29 -5.78 5.32
CA ALA A 34 1.85 -6.50 4.14
C ALA A 34 0.33 -6.48 4.11
N LEU A 35 -0.22 -5.84 3.08
CA LEU A 35 -1.64 -5.58 2.90
C LEU A 35 -2.14 -6.38 1.71
N PRO A 36 -2.53 -7.66 1.91
CA PRO A 36 -3.05 -8.49 0.84
C PRO A 36 -4.43 -8.00 0.38
N SER A 37 -4.71 -8.19 -0.92
CA SER A 37 -5.99 -7.86 -1.51
C SER A 37 -6.30 -8.79 -2.68
N LEU A 38 -7.57 -9.15 -2.82
CA LEU A 38 -8.08 -9.83 -4.03
C LEU A 38 -8.25 -8.88 -5.21
N ASP A 39 -8.15 -7.58 -4.97
CA ASP A 39 -8.16 -6.57 -6.02
C ASP A 39 -6.77 -6.51 -6.70
N LEU A 40 -6.76 -6.62 -8.02
CA LEU A 40 -5.56 -6.64 -8.85
C LEU A 40 -5.38 -5.37 -9.69
N THR A 41 -6.22 -4.33 -9.51
CA THR A 41 -6.17 -3.13 -10.35
C THR A 41 -4.90 -2.31 -10.13
N HIS A 42 -4.24 -2.47 -8.97
CA HIS A 42 -3.00 -1.78 -8.63
C HIS A 42 -3.09 -0.28 -8.96
N ASP A 43 -4.13 0.37 -8.46
CA ASP A 43 -4.43 1.76 -8.78
C ASP A 43 -4.28 2.70 -7.57
N LYS A 44 -4.50 3.99 -7.84
CA LYS A 44 -4.51 5.07 -6.84
C LYS A 44 -5.46 4.86 -5.66
N PHE A 45 -6.57 4.14 -5.84
CA PHE A 45 -7.54 3.91 -4.77
C PHE A 45 -7.02 2.86 -3.80
N VAL A 46 -6.33 1.84 -4.30
CA VAL A 46 -5.58 0.88 -3.48
C VAL A 46 -4.49 1.60 -2.69
N VAL A 47 -3.71 2.48 -3.34
CA VAL A 47 -2.67 3.28 -2.66
C VAL A 47 -3.25 4.14 -1.56
N ASN A 48 -4.36 4.85 -1.81
CA ASN A 48 -5.01 5.67 -0.78
C ASN A 48 -5.50 4.84 0.40
N THR A 49 -6.09 3.68 0.14
CA THR A 49 -6.59 2.77 1.18
C THR A 49 -5.44 2.28 2.05
N ALA A 50 -4.36 1.80 1.42
CA ALA A 50 -3.15 1.39 2.09
C ALA A 50 -2.54 2.52 2.94
N LEU A 51 -2.44 3.73 2.37
CA LEU A 51 -1.88 4.89 3.05
C LEU A 51 -2.71 5.27 4.30
N LYS A 52 -4.04 5.21 4.23
CA LYS A 52 -4.92 5.45 5.39
C LYS A 52 -4.66 4.45 6.51
N ILE A 53 -4.56 3.14 6.18
CA ILE A 53 -4.26 2.08 7.16
C ILE A 53 -2.91 2.35 7.83
N ILE A 54 -1.86 2.59 7.03
CA ILE A 54 -0.50 2.82 7.51
C ILE A 54 -0.44 4.07 8.38
N LEU A 55 -0.96 5.20 7.92
CA LEU A 55 -0.91 6.45 8.67
C LEU A 55 -1.77 6.41 9.94
N ASN A 56 -2.87 5.66 9.96
CA ASN A 56 -3.64 5.44 11.19
C ASN A 56 -2.80 4.68 12.22
N HIS A 57 -2.13 3.60 11.80
CA HIS A 57 -1.24 2.85 12.67
C HIS A 57 -0.09 3.71 13.20
N ILE A 58 0.55 4.50 12.32
CA ILE A 58 1.61 5.43 12.73
C ILE A 58 1.09 6.41 13.78
N LYS A 59 -0.09 7.00 13.61
CA LYS A 59 -0.65 7.93 14.60
C LYS A 59 -1.02 7.26 15.92
N THR A 60 -1.41 6.00 15.92
CA THR A 60 -1.67 5.24 17.14
C THR A 60 -0.39 4.98 17.93
N VAL A 61 0.70 4.57 17.26
CA VAL A 61 1.95 4.21 17.94
C VAL A 61 2.87 5.42 18.19
N LEU A 62 2.86 6.39 17.28
CA LEU A 62 3.64 7.63 17.30
C LEU A 62 2.69 8.85 17.26
N PRO A 63 1.94 9.14 18.33
CA PRO A 63 0.91 10.19 18.31
C PRO A 63 1.47 11.58 17.99
N ASN A 64 2.70 11.85 18.44
CA ASN A 64 3.38 13.13 18.26
C ASN A 64 4.09 13.27 16.90
N VAL A 65 3.86 12.35 15.95
CA VAL A 65 4.43 12.48 14.61
C VAL A 65 3.93 13.78 13.94
N VAL A 66 4.88 14.61 13.50
CA VAL A 66 4.61 15.89 12.82
C VAL A 66 4.93 15.83 11.33
N GLU A 67 5.73 14.85 10.90
CA GLU A 67 6.21 14.73 9.53
C GLU A 67 6.35 13.27 9.13
N VAL A 68 5.92 12.94 7.91
CA VAL A 68 6.09 11.63 7.29
C VAL A 68 6.68 11.82 5.89
N ASN A 69 7.82 11.17 5.66
CA ASN A 69 8.53 11.19 4.39
C ASN A 69 8.29 9.86 3.66
N CYS A 70 7.50 9.89 2.60
CA CYS A 70 7.16 8.70 1.82
C CYS A 70 8.18 8.48 0.69
N PHE A 71 8.43 7.21 0.37
CA PHE A 71 9.29 6.79 -0.73
C PHE A 71 8.60 5.68 -1.51
N SER A 72 8.53 5.82 -2.83
CA SER A 72 8.00 4.78 -3.72
C SER A 72 8.73 4.77 -5.05
N ASP A 73 8.42 3.79 -5.90
CA ASP A 73 8.81 3.89 -7.30
C ASP A 73 7.96 4.94 -8.04
N GLY A 74 8.36 5.26 -9.27
CA GLY A 74 7.71 6.23 -10.13
C GLY A 74 6.50 5.70 -10.92
N ALA A 75 5.85 4.60 -10.50
CA ALA A 75 4.75 4.00 -11.25
C ALA A 75 3.55 4.96 -11.35
N ALA A 76 3.21 5.38 -12.58
CA ALA A 76 2.20 6.42 -12.83
C ALA A 76 0.76 5.97 -12.52
N SER A 77 0.45 4.66 -12.58
CA SER A 77 -0.88 4.14 -12.21
C SER A 77 -1.15 4.21 -10.70
N GLN A 78 -0.09 4.20 -9.90
CA GLN A 78 -0.16 4.08 -8.43
C GLN A 78 0.24 5.38 -7.75
N PHE A 79 1.51 5.76 -7.91
CA PHE A 79 2.14 6.80 -7.09
C PHE A 79 2.34 8.09 -7.86
N LYS A 80 2.99 8.05 -9.02
CA LYS A 80 3.47 9.27 -9.70
C LYS A 80 2.41 9.93 -10.57
N GLN A 81 1.35 10.44 -9.93
CA GLN A 81 0.20 11.01 -10.60
C GLN A 81 -0.51 12.08 -9.74
N HIS A 82 -1.18 13.02 -10.41
CA HIS A 82 -1.76 14.23 -9.80
C HIS A 82 -2.79 13.96 -8.67
N PHE A 83 -3.51 12.83 -8.70
CA PHE A 83 -4.42 12.48 -7.61
C PHE A 83 -3.66 12.16 -6.32
N LEU A 84 -2.47 11.56 -6.40
CA LEU A 84 -1.64 11.37 -5.21
C LEU A 84 -1.34 12.74 -4.58
N PHE A 85 -0.89 13.71 -5.38
CA PHE A 85 -0.51 15.02 -4.86
C PHE A 85 -1.67 15.73 -4.17
N ARG A 86 -2.86 15.68 -4.78
CA ARG A 86 -4.06 16.24 -4.18
C ARG A 86 -4.47 15.50 -2.90
N ASN A 87 -4.33 14.18 -2.87
CA ASN A 87 -4.58 13.39 -1.68
C ASN A 87 -3.59 13.72 -0.54
N LEU A 88 -2.31 13.96 -0.85
CA LEU A 88 -1.32 14.39 0.15
C LEU A 88 -1.71 15.72 0.81
N ILE A 89 -2.22 16.68 0.04
CA ILE A 89 -2.73 17.96 0.58
C ILE A 89 -3.90 17.69 1.55
N GLN A 90 -4.85 16.84 1.15
CA GLN A 90 -6.00 16.52 2.00
C GLN A 90 -5.56 15.87 3.32
N ILE A 91 -4.69 14.87 3.25
CA ILE A 91 -4.18 14.17 4.43
C ILE A 91 -3.40 15.12 5.34
N ASN A 92 -2.61 16.03 4.77
CA ASN A 92 -1.88 17.04 5.53
C ASN A 92 -2.84 17.90 6.37
N ILE A 93 -3.93 18.38 5.76
CA ILE A 93 -4.95 19.19 6.43
C ILE A 93 -5.70 18.39 7.50
N GLU A 94 -6.21 17.21 7.16
CA GLU A 94 -7.03 16.38 8.05
C GLU A 94 -6.24 15.90 9.28
N ARG A 95 -4.99 15.48 9.07
CA ARG A 95 -4.18 14.84 10.12
C ARG A 95 -3.21 15.77 10.80
N LYS A 96 -3.04 16.99 10.28
CA LYS A 96 -2.03 17.97 10.72
C LYS A 96 -0.62 17.36 10.74
N ILE A 97 -0.29 16.62 9.68
CA ILE A 97 1.03 15.99 9.47
C ILE A 97 1.63 16.55 8.18
N LYS A 98 2.88 16.99 8.23
CA LYS A 98 3.65 17.34 7.03
C LYS A 98 3.96 16.09 6.22
N LEU A 99 3.65 16.11 4.93
CA LEU A 99 3.87 14.99 4.03
C LEU A 99 4.79 15.41 2.90
N SER A 100 5.82 14.59 2.68
CA SER A 100 6.61 14.59 1.46
C SER A 100 6.53 13.23 0.78
N TRP A 101 6.76 13.22 -0.52
CA TRP A 101 6.83 11.99 -1.31
C TRP A 101 8.01 12.05 -2.27
N ASN A 102 8.85 11.02 -2.23
CA ASN A 102 10.04 10.89 -3.05
C ASN A 102 9.88 9.69 -3.99
N PHE A 103 10.30 9.85 -5.24
CA PHE A 103 10.18 8.85 -6.28
C PHE A 103 11.55 8.31 -6.71
N PHE A 104 11.72 7.00 -6.58
CA PHE A 104 12.81 6.29 -7.25
C PHE A 104 12.47 6.00 -8.71
N ALA A 105 13.44 5.49 -9.47
CA ALA A 105 13.20 4.98 -10.81
C ALA A 105 12.11 3.89 -10.80
N THR A 106 11.26 3.86 -11.82
CA THR A 106 10.18 2.88 -11.97
C THR A 106 10.71 1.44 -11.89
N SER A 107 9.89 0.52 -11.38
CA SER A 107 10.21 -0.92 -11.28
C SER A 107 11.25 -1.28 -10.22
N HIS A 108 11.52 -0.38 -9.26
CA HIS A 108 12.36 -0.67 -8.08
C HIS A 108 11.53 -0.99 -6.83
N GLY A 109 10.24 -1.33 -7.00
CA GLY A 109 9.38 -1.78 -5.91
C GLY A 109 9.84 -3.13 -5.36
N ILE A 110 10.49 -3.11 -4.19
CA ILE A 110 10.98 -4.32 -3.51
C ILE A 110 10.10 -4.56 -2.28
N GLY A 111 9.35 -5.67 -2.27
CA GLY A 111 8.56 -6.02 -1.09
C GLY A 111 7.76 -7.32 -1.21
N GLY A 112 7.40 -7.90 -0.06
CA GLY A 112 6.44 -9.02 0.03
C GLY A 112 7.02 -10.43 -0.05
N GLY A 113 8.28 -10.58 -0.47
CA GLY A 113 8.93 -11.90 -0.60
C GLY A 113 8.94 -12.71 0.70
N VAL A 114 9.13 -12.06 1.86
CA VAL A 114 9.13 -12.72 3.17
C VAL A 114 7.77 -13.35 3.47
N VAL A 115 6.69 -12.59 3.34
CA VAL A 115 5.33 -13.08 3.65
C VAL A 115 4.93 -14.20 2.69
N LYS A 116 5.20 -14.02 1.38
CA LYS A 116 4.99 -15.07 0.37
C LYS A 116 5.74 -16.35 0.74
N ARG A 117 7.00 -16.24 1.18
CA ARG A 117 7.80 -17.39 1.60
C ARG A 117 7.22 -18.06 2.85
N LEU A 118 6.75 -17.31 3.83
CA LEU A 118 6.13 -17.88 5.05
C LEU A 118 4.89 -18.71 4.72
N VAL A 119 3.99 -18.17 3.88
CA VAL A 119 2.79 -18.88 3.45
C VAL A 119 3.15 -20.08 2.58
N TRP A 120 4.07 -19.90 1.62
CA TRP A 120 4.55 -20.99 0.77
C TRP A 120 5.15 -22.15 1.58
N SER A 121 5.99 -21.85 2.58
CA SER A 121 6.53 -22.87 3.47
C SER A 121 5.46 -23.59 4.29
N ALA A 122 4.37 -22.91 4.67
CA ALA A 122 3.24 -23.53 5.35
C ALA A 122 2.48 -24.48 4.41
N VAL A 123 2.22 -24.05 3.16
CA VAL A 123 1.59 -24.89 2.14
C VAL A 123 2.43 -26.12 1.82
N LEU A 124 3.75 -25.97 1.70
CA LEU A 124 4.69 -27.10 1.55
C LEU A 124 4.66 -28.08 2.73
N ALA A 125 4.31 -27.60 3.94
CA ALA A 125 4.15 -28.44 5.13
C ALA A 125 2.75 -29.10 5.21
N GLY A 126 1.89 -28.90 4.21
CA GLY A 126 0.57 -29.53 4.10
C GLY A 126 -0.61 -28.64 4.50
N GLU A 127 -0.38 -27.37 4.83
CA GLU A 127 -1.46 -26.40 5.06
C GLU A 127 -2.15 -26.02 3.75
N VAL A 128 -3.39 -25.53 3.84
CA VAL A 128 -4.20 -25.15 2.67
C VAL A 128 -4.38 -23.64 2.64
N CYS A 129 -4.13 -23.02 1.48
CA CYS A 129 -4.29 -21.58 1.26
C CYS A 129 -5.16 -21.31 0.03
N ARG A 130 -6.46 -21.05 0.22
CA ARG A 130 -7.43 -20.89 -0.88
C ARG A 130 -8.01 -19.49 -0.99
N SER A 131 -7.80 -18.66 0.01
CA SER A 131 -8.36 -17.31 0.11
C SER A 131 -7.33 -16.30 0.64
N ALA A 132 -7.66 -15.01 0.53
CA ALA A 132 -6.89 -13.95 1.17
C ALA A 132 -6.87 -14.09 2.70
N GLU A 133 -7.99 -14.53 3.29
CA GLU A 133 -8.11 -14.82 4.71
C GLU A 133 -7.18 -15.97 5.12
N ASP A 134 -7.14 -17.07 4.37
CA ASP A 134 -6.21 -18.17 4.63
C ASP A 134 -4.76 -17.68 4.56
N PHE A 135 -4.44 -16.85 3.55
CA PHE A 135 -3.11 -16.27 3.38
C PHE A 135 -2.70 -15.45 4.61
N ILE A 136 -3.59 -14.59 5.11
CA ILE A 136 -3.35 -13.77 6.30
C ILE A 136 -3.18 -14.66 7.53
N ASN A 137 -4.09 -15.60 7.75
CA ASN A 137 -4.07 -16.50 8.91
C ASN A 137 -2.79 -17.34 8.93
N LEU A 138 -2.38 -17.90 7.80
CA LEU A 138 -1.13 -18.66 7.69
C LEU A 138 0.10 -17.79 7.93
N ALA A 139 0.11 -16.56 7.39
CA ALA A 139 1.20 -15.63 7.63
C ALA A 139 1.30 -15.22 9.11
N GLN A 140 0.18 -14.88 9.75
CA GLN A 140 0.11 -14.48 11.16
C GLN A 140 0.53 -15.62 12.11
N LYS A 141 0.18 -16.88 11.79
CA LYS A 141 0.68 -18.05 12.53
C LYS A 141 2.20 -18.17 12.53
N LYS A 142 2.88 -17.64 11.50
CA LYS A 142 4.34 -17.74 11.31
C LYS A 142 5.10 -16.48 11.72
N THR A 143 4.44 -15.32 11.81
CA THR A 143 5.09 -14.07 12.23
C THR A 143 4.12 -13.11 12.91
N ASN A 144 4.59 -12.48 13.98
CA ASN A 144 3.97 -11.32 14.61
C ASN A 144 4.72 -10.01 14.32
N LYS A 145 5.81 -10.06 13.53
CA LYS A 145 6.65 -8.90 13.21
C LYS A 145 6.14 -8.09 12.01
N ILE A 146 5.23 -8.67 11.23
CA ILE A 146 4.66 -8.06 10.04
C ILE A 146 3.19 -7.79 10.33
N ILE A 147 2.79 -6.53 10.23
CA ILE A 147 1.41 -6.11 10.34
C ILE A 147 0.69 -6.54 9.07
N LEU A 148 -0.27 -7.46 9.23
CA LEU A 148 -1.06 -8.05 8.17
C LEU A 148 -2.49 -7.56 8.29
N VAL A 149 -2.95 -6.78 7.30
CA VAL A 149 -4.31 -6.23 7.25
C VAL A 149 -4.82 -6.38 5.83
N GLU A 150 -5.98 -7.02 5.66
CA GLU A 150 -6.61 -7.14 4.35
C GLU A 150 -7.08 -5.78 3.83
N ILE A 151 -6.88 -5.52 2.54
CA ILE A 151 -7.59 -4.45 1.83
C ILE A 151 -8.74 -5.10 1.06
N THR A 152 -9.95 -4.92 1.56
CA THR A 152 -11.15 -5.48 0.93
C THR A 152 -11.61 -4.61 -0.24
N ARG A 153 -12.45 -5.18 -1.09
CA ARG A 153 -13.08 -4.41 -2.17
C ARG A 153 -13.94 -3.26 -1.63
N ASN A 154 -14.61 -3.47 -0.50
CA ASN A 154 -15.40 -2.44 0.17
C ASN A 154 -14.52 -1.26 0.64
N ASP A 155 -13.32 -1.52 1.14
CA ASP A 155 -12.38 -0.46 1.54
C ASP A 155 -11.95 0.39 0.33
N ILE A 156 -11.70 -0.28 -0.81
CA ILE A 156 -11.34 0.38 -2.07
C ILE A 156 -12.51 1.21 -2.61
N ASP A 157 -13.73 0.68 -2.57
CA ASP A 157 -14.91 1.38 -3.06
C ASP A 157 -15.27 2.58 -2.16
N ASN A 158 -15.10 2.46 -0.84
CA ASN A 158 -15.17 3.61 0.09
C ASN A 158 -14.08 4.64 -0.20
N SER A 159 -12.87 4.19 -0.54
CA SER A 159 -11.77 5.07 -0.95
C SER A 159 -12.11 5.82 -2.24
N LYS A 160 -12.76 5.17 -3.21
CA LYS A 160 -13.26 5.82 -4.44
C LYS A 160 -14.25 6.92 -4.12
N ILE A 161 -15.30 6.63 -3.35
CA ILE A 161 -16.34 7.59 -2.99
C ILE A 161 -15.73 8.82 -2.32
N ASN A 162 -14.83 8.62 -1.35
CA ASN A 162 -14.16 9.72 -0.65
C ASN A 162 -13.23 10.55 -1.56
N LEU A 163 -12.70 9.94 -2.62
CA LEU A 163 -11.78 10.60 -3.54
C LEU A 163 -12.49 11.17 -4.78
N GLU A 164 -13.77 10.88 -5.03
CA GLU A 164 -14.46 11.35 -6.23
C GLU A 164 -14.47 12.88 -6.34
N ASP A 165 -14.75 13.58 -5.25
CA ASP A 165 -14.79 15.04 -5.24
C ASP A 165 -13.39 15.65 -5.36
N ILE A 166 -12.41 14.97 -4.79
CA ILE A 166 -10.98 15.29 -4.94
C ILE A 166 -10.56 15.14 -6.41
N ILE A 167 -11.00 14.07 -7.07
CA ILE A 167 -10.69 13.78 -8.47
C ILE A 167 -11.34 14.82 -9.39
N LYS A 168 -12.61 15.15 -9.17
CA LYS A 168 -13.35 16.15 -9.98
C LYS A 168 -12.72 17.54 -9.91
N THR A 169 -12.14 17.90 -8.76
CA THR A 169 -11.53 19.22 -8.53
C THR A 169 -10.02 19.25 -8.76
N ALA A 170 -9.38 18.09 -8.97
CA ALA A 170 -7.95 18.02 -9.19
C ALA A 170 -7.58 18.58 -10.57
N LYS A 171 -6.72 19.60 -10.56
CA LYS A 171 -6.09 20.08 -11.79
C LYS A 171 -4.91 19.18 -12.13
N THR A 172 -4.72 18.95 -13.42
CA THR A 172 -3.52 18.29 -13.92
C THR A 172 -2.30 19.13 -13.56
N VAL A 173 -1.25 18.48 -13.06
CA VAL A 173 0.02 19.13 -12.76
C VAL A 173 0.98 18.86 -13.93
N PRO A 174 1.41 19.90 -14.68
CA PRO A 174 2.37 19.72 -15.76
C PRO A 174 3.65 19.05 -15.27
N GLU A 175 4.30 18.29 -16.14
CA GLU A 175 5.60 17.67 -15.86
C GLU A 175 5.64 16.70 -14.67
N THR A 176 4.47 16.21 -14.22
CA THR A 176 4.36 15.22 -13.11
C THR A 176 5.36 14.07 -13.24
N LEU A 177 5.56 13.54 -14.45
CA LEU A 177 6.47 12.42 -14.70
C LEU A 177 7.95 12.77 -14.54
N LYS A 178 8.33 14.06 -14.61
CA LYS A 178 9.70 14.53 -14.40
C LYS A 178 10.03 14.77 -12.92
N MET A 179 9.02 14.92 -12.06
CA MET A 179 9.21 15.21 -10.63
C MET A 179 9.91 14.04 -9.91
N HIS A 180 10.97 14.28 -9.19
CA HIS A 180 11.65 13.33 -8.31
C HIS A 180 11.12 13.36 -6.88
N SER A 181 10.57 14.48 -6.45
CA SER A 181 9.96 14.63 -5.13
C SER A 181 8.84 15.67 -5.14
N VAL A 182 7.91 15.54 -4.19
CA VAL A 182 6.80 16.48 -3.96
C VAL A 182 6.65 16.72 -2.47
N ASN A 183 6.60 17.99 -2.07
CA ASN A 183 6.36 18.45 -0.71
C ASN A 183 5.04 19.24 -0.66
N VAL A 184 4.21 18.96 0.34
CA VAL A 184 3.01 19.78 0.61
C VAL A 184 3.41 21.00 1.42
N ILE A 185 3.25 22.20 0.83
CA ILE A 185 3.54 23.48 1.50
C ILE A 185 2.29 23.99 2.21
N ASP A 186 1.17 24.07 1.48
CA ASP A 186 -0.11 24.51 2.01
C ASP A 186 -1.29 23.88 1.24
N LYS A 187 -2.52 24.35 1.52
CA LYS A 187 -3.77 23.84 0.93
C LYS A 187 -3.86 23.90 -0.61
N ASN A 188 -3.07 24.75 -1.25
CA ASN A 188 -3.08 25.00 -2.69
C ASN A 188 -1.70 24.90 -3.33
N THR A 189 -0.64 24.79 -2.54
CA THR A 189 0.74 24.84 -3.00
C THR A 189 1.47 23.54 -2.70
N ILE A 190 2.04 22.94 -3.74
CA ILE A 190 3.06 21.89 -3.63
C ILE A 190 4.36 22.42 -4.20
N GLU A 191 5.47 22.03 -3.58
CA GLU A 191 6.81 22.21 -4.11
C GLU A 191 7.26 20.87 -4.70
N PHE A 192 7.98 20.90 -5.83
CA PHE A 192 8.53 19.70 -6.43
C PHE A 192 9.95 19.94 -6.92
N ARG A 193 10.74 18.87 -6.94
CA ARG A 193 12.08 18.81 -7.52
C ARG A 193 12.16 17.60 -8.42
#